data_AF-A0A4R6TZU4-F1
#
_entry.id   AF-A0A4R6TZU4-F1
#
_cell.length_a   1.000
_cell.length_b   1.000
_cell.length_c   1.000
_cell.angle_alpha   90.00
_cell.angle_beta   90.00
_cell.angle_gamma   90.00
#
_symmetry.space_group_name_H-M   'P 1'
#
loop_
_entity.id
_entity.type
_entity.pdbx_description
1 polymer ?
#
loop_
_entity_poly.entity_id
_entity_poly.type
_entity_poly.pdbx_seq_one_letter_code
_entity_poly.pdbx_strand_id
1 'polypeptide(L)'
;MNKILVTGATGFVGSALLRVLQQRNDLEALGLCRTLPTDADESLVAVGDLADADLSVVLPGIDVVIHAAARAHVMQDAATDPLTEYRRANVEASLNLARQAAAAGVRRFVFISSVKVNGESTSGRGPYSADQMPAPEDAYGISKHEAEQALQLLCAEQGMELVIVRPPLVYGPGVKANFASLVRLCSKPIPLPFGSVNNRRSMVYLGNLVDFIICCATHPAAPNQVFLVSDRHDLSLAELIGGIRVAMGRKPALLPVPVGLFRLAGWLTGKQGVVERLVGDLQVDTSKAHELLGWQPPYTVEQGLAATVAGMPAVESAGDRNLPLLRVLDFIFALCGLVFGLPVLVVIYVLGLFDTGSPLFLQERVGRNKKPFTLVKFRTMKVDTASVASHLASSASITRMGGFLRKTKLDELPQLWNVLKGEMSLVGPRPNLYNQDELIAERDALGVYAVRPGITGLAQVNEIDMSTPQLLAETDAKMIRELSLGNYFKFIVQTVTGKGSGDRVRG
;
A
#
# COMPACT_ATOMS: atom_id res chain seq x y z
N MET A 1 7.47 -27.87 32.92
CA MET A 1 6.74 -27.21 31.82
C MET A 1 7.76 -26.95 30.73
N ASN A 2 7.42 -27.20 29.46
CA ASN A 2 8.39 -26.95 28.38
C ASN A 2 8.53 -25.44 28.20
N LYS A 3 9.76 -24.93 28.27
CA LYS A 3 10.05 -23.51 28.09
C LYS A 3 10.51 -23.25 26.66
N ILE A 4 9.83 -22.32 25.99
CA ILE A 4 10.02 -22.00 24.57
C ILE A 4 10.57 -20.59 24.43
N LEU A 5 11.65 -20.46 23.68
CA LEU A 5 12.22 -19.16 23.30
C LEU A 5 11.83 -18.80 21.88
N VAL A 6 11.21 -17.64 21.66
CA VAL A 6 10.82 -17.14 20.33
C VAL A 6 11.68 -15.95 19.96
N THR A 7 12.44 -16.04 18.88
CA THR A 7 13.16 -14.85 18.34
C THR A 7 12.34 -14.16 17.26
N GLY A 8 12.61 -12.86 17.04
CA GLY A 8 11.77 -12.05 16.17
C GLY A 8 10.39 -11.84 16.78
N ALA A 9 10.31 -11.84 18.12
CA ALA A 9 9.08 -11.79 18.90
C ALA A 9 8.24 -10.53 18.68
N THR A 10 8.83 -9.47 18.14
CA THR A 10 8.14 -8.22 17.76
C THR A 10 7.81 -8.16 16.26
N GLY A 11 8.18 -9.18 15.49
CA GLY A 11 7.90 -9.32 14.06
C GLY A 11 6.52 -9.94 13.78
N PHE A 12 6.11 -9.93 12.51
CA PHE A 12 4.77 -10.35 12.08
C PHE A 12 4.37 -11.77 12.54
N VAL A 13 5.27 -12.75 12.36
CA VAL A 13 5.03 -14.14 12.79
C VAL A 13 5.33 -14.30 14.28
N GLY A 14 6.47 -13.80 14.75
CA GLY A 14 6.92 -14.00 16.13
C GLY A 14 5.99 -13.40 17.18
N SER A 15 5.37 -12.24 16.93
CA SER A 15 4.44 -11.63 17.89
C SER A 15 3.13 -12.40 18.01
N ALA A 16 2.64 -12.96 16.90
CA ALA A 16 1.45 -13.79 16.90
C ALA A 16 1.72 -15.13 17.60
N LEU A 17 2.88 -15.72 17.32
CA LEU A 17 3.33 -16.95 17.97
C LEU A 17 3.47 -16.77 19.49
N LEU A 18 4.18 -15.73 19.94
CA LEU A 18 4.39 -15.46 21.36
C LEU A 18 3.05 -15.29 22.09
N ARG A 19 2.12 -14.51 21.51
CA ARG A 19 0.78 -14.31 22.07
C ARG A 19 0.02 -15.63 22.25
N VAL A 20 0.06 -16.51 21.25
CA VAL A 20 -0.63 -17.81 21.34
C VAL A 20 0.04 -18.71 22.38
N LEU A 21 1.37 -18.74 22.43
CA LEU A 21 2.11 -19.53 23.42
C LEU A 21 1.84 -19.07 24.86
N GLN A 22 1.74 -17.76 25.11
CA GLN A 22 1.44 -17.20 26.43
C GLN A 22 0.02 -17.51 26.93
N GLN A 23 -0.91 -17.82 26.03
CA GLN A 23 -2.28 -18.20 26.38
C GLN A 23 -2.40 -19.68 26.76
N ARG A 24 -1.31 -20.45 26.64
CA ARG A 24 -1.29 -21.87 26.95
C ARG A 24 -0.84 -22.10 28.39
N ASN A 25 -1.51 -23.02 29.08
CA ASN A 25 -1.21 -23.35 30.47
C ASN A 25 -0.12 -24.43 30.60
N ASP A 26 0.23 -25.11 29.50
CA ASP A 26 1.18 -26.22 29.47
C ASP A 26 2.62 -25.81 29.07
N LEU A 27 2.79 -24.57 28.61
CA LEU A 27 4.04 -24.03 28.08
C LEU A 27 4.39 -22.70 28.73
N GLU A 28 5.67 -22.44 28.90
CA GLU A 28 6.20 -21.12 29.26
C GLU A 28 6.89 -20.54 28.03
N ALA A 29 6.66 -19.26 27.72
CA ALA A 29 7.21 -18.64 26.51
C ALA A 29 7.92 -17.32 26.81
N LEU A 30 9.12 -17.19 26.25
CA LEU A 30 9.96 -15.99 26.32
C LEU A 30 10.25 -15.49 24.90
N GLY A 31 10.13 -14.18 24.68
CA GLY A 31 10.42 -13.56 23.39
C GLY A 31 11.75 -12.81 23.40
N LEU A 32 12.57 -13.01 22.37
CA LEU A 32 13.75 -12.21 22.08
C LEU A 32 13.46 -11.15 21.01
N CYS A 33 13.92 -9.93 21.30
CA CYS A 33 13.86 -8.80 20.38
C CYS A 33 15.19 -8.04 20.36
N ARG A 34 15.37 -7.21 19.32
CA ARG A 34 16.57 -6.37 19.20
C ARG A 34 16.56 -5.22 20.21
N THR A 35 15.40 -4.59 20.36
CA THR A 35 15.15 -3.46 21.26
C THR A 35 13.76 -3.64 21.87
N LEU A 36 13.63 -3.38 23.18
CA LEU A 36 12.33 -3.44 23.85
C LEU A 36 11.40 -2.37 23.29
N PRO A 37 10.15 -2.72 22.93
CA PRO A 37 9.08 -1.75 22.76
C PRO A 37 8.84 -0.95 24.05
N THR A 38 8.30 0.26 23.93
CA THR A 38 7.94 1.10 25.09
C THR A 38 6.95 0.43 26.05
N ASP A 39 6.06 -0.42 25.51
CA ASP A 39 5.03 -1.14 26.28
C ASP A 39 5.37 -2.64 26.42
N ALA A 40 6.67 -2.99 26.47
CA ALA A 40 7.10 -4.37 26.62
C ALA A 40 6.71 -4.94 28.00
N ASP A 41 6.21 -6.17 28.01
CA ASP A 41 6.01 -6.94 29.24
C ASP A 41 7.29 -7.71 29.62
N GLU A 42 7.27 -8.37 30.79
CA GLU A 42 8.39 -9.16 31.31
C GLU A 42 8.72 -10.40 30.47
N SER A 43 7.87 -10.77 29.52
CA SER A 43 8.11 -11.91 28.63
C SER A 43 9.04 -11.57 27.48
N LEU A 44 9.41 -10.30 27.30
CA LEU A 44 10.34 -9.85 26.26
C LEU A 44 11.71 -9.50 26.84
N VAL A 45 12.75 -10.01 26.19
CA VAL A 45 14.14 -9.68 26.51
C VAL A 45 14.79 -9.05 25.27
N ALA A 46 15.45 -7.90 25.47
CA ALA A 46 16.27 -7.29 24.42
C ALA A 46 17.71 -7.78 24.51
N VAL A 47 18.22 -8.24 23.37
CA VAL A 47 19.58 -8.81 23.25
C VAL A 47 20.41 -8.15 22.15
N GLY A 48 19.90 -7.09 21.51
CA GLY A 48 20.60 -6.42 20.42
C GLY A 48 20.60 -7.24 19.12
N ASP A 49 21.68 -7.15 18.35
CA ASP A 49 21.81 -7.91 17.12
C ASP A 49 22.19 -9.37 17.41
N LEU A 50 21.36 -10.31 16.98
CA LEU A 50 21.54 -11.74 17.25
C LEU A 50 22.83 -12.31 16.65
N ALA A 51 23.41 -11.66 15.64
CA ALA A 51 24.71 -12.06 15.09
C ALA A 51 25.84 -11.95 16.12
N ASP A 52 25.77 -10.97 17.03
CA ASP A 52 26.82 -10.65 18.00
C ASP A 52 26.38 -10.84 19.47
N ALA A 53 25.09 -11.14 19.70
CA ALA A 53 24.51 -11.22 21.03
C ALA A 53 25.07 -12.40 21.86
N ASP A 54 25.34 -12.13 23.14
CA ASP A 54 25.55 -13.16 24.16
C ASP A 54 24.19 -13.55 24.76
N LEU A 55 23.83 -14.82 24.61
CA LEU A 55 22.57 -15.40 25.03
C LEU A 55 22.76 -16.41 26.18
N SER A 56 23.96 -16.48 26.76
CA SER A 56 24.32 -17.40 27.85
C SER A 56 23.44 -17.26 29.09
N VAL A 57 22.87 -16.08 29.32
CA VAL A 57 21.96 -15.81 30.45
C VAL A 57 20.51 -16.23 30.14
N VAL A 58 20.11 -16.23 28.87
CA VAL A 58 18.70 -16.43 28.48
C VAL A 58 18.38 -17.88 28.13
N LEU A 59 19.35 -18.60 27.57
CA LEU A 59 19.17 -19.98 27.10
C LEU A 59 19.09 -21.07 28.17
N PRO A 60 19.69 -20.95 29.37
CA PRO A 60 19.58 -21.98 30.40
C PRO A 60 18.12 -22.29 30.75
N GLY A 61 17.76 -23.57 30.70
CA GLY A 61 16.40 -24.05 31.00
C GLY A 61 15.39 -23.89 29.86
N ILE A 62 15.81 -23.45 28.66
CA ILE A 62 14.98 -23.48 27.45
C ILE A 62 15.00 -24.88 26.83
N ASP A 63 13.83 -25.46 26.56
CA ASP A 63 13.70 -26.77 25.91
C ASP A 63 13.67 -26.65 24.39
N VAL A 64 13.02 -25.61 23.86
CA VAL A 64 12.81 -25.40 22.42
C VAL A 64 13.05 -23.95 22.05
N VAL A 65 13.82 -23.74 20.98
CA VAL A 65 14.00 -22.43 20.35
C VAL A 65 13.22 -22.37 19.04
N ILE A 66 12.42 -21.33 18.85
CA ILE A 66 11.72 -21.03 17.59
C ILE A 66 12.34 -19.76 16.99
N HIS A 67 13.05 -19.92 15.89
CA HIS A 67 13.76 -18.85 15.23
C HIS A 67 12.94 -18.25 14.07
N ALA A 68 12.18 -17.20 14.37
CA ALA A 68 11.36 -16.44 13.41
C ALA A 68 11.96 -15.07 13.04
N ALA A 69 13.13 -14.70 13.58
CA ALA A 69 13.83 -13.50 13.16
C ALA A 69 14.41 -13.69 11.76
N ALA A 70 14.11 -12.76 10.86
CA ALA A 70 14.70 -12.69 9.53
C ALA A 70 14.57 -11.28 8.96
N ARG A 71 15.51 -10.89 8.09
CA ARG A 71 15.35 -9.74 7.19
C ARG A 71 14.77 -10.27 5.88
N ALA A 72 13.55 -9.85 5.49
CA ALA A 72 12.82 -10.40 4.34
C ALA A 72 12.26 -9.36 3.35
N HIS A 73 12.16 -8.07 3.73
CA HIS A 73 11.42 -7.06 2.95
C HIS A 73 12.02 -5.65 3.02
N VAL A 74 13.22 -5.46 2.46
CA VAL A 74 13.74 -4.12 2.16
C VAL A 74 13.70 -3.91 0.65
N MET A 75 12.69 -3.18 0.14
CA MET A 75 12.52 -2.90 -1.30
C MET A 75 13.42 -1.77 -1.83
N GLN A 76 14.14 -1.09 -0.94
CA GLN A 76 15.12 -0.05 -1.25
C GLN A 76 16.29 -0.21 -0.29
N ASP A 77 17.16 -1.19 -0.55
CA ASP A 77 18.46 -1.20 0.14
C ASP A 77 19.31 -0.11 -0.52
N ALA A 78 19.59 0.96 0.24
CA ALA A 78 20.65 1.93 -0.06
C ALA A 78 22.05 1.35 0.21
N ALA A 79 22.13 0.08 0.61
CA ALA A 79 23.37 -0.62 0.87
C ALA A 79 24.05 -1.02 -0.44
N THR A 80 25.37 -0.84 -0.49
CA THR A 80 26.24 -1.21 -1.62
C THR A 80 26.27 -2.72 -1.89
N ASP A 81 25.93 -3.57 -0.90
CA ASP A 81 25.81 -5.03 -1.07
C ASP A 81 24.67 -5.61 -0.18
N PRO A 82 23.45 -5.77 -0.73
CA PRO A 82 22.32 -6.35 -0.01
C PRO A 82 22.53 -7.79 0.47
N LEU A 83 23.33 -8.60 -0.23
CA LEU A 83 23.49 -10.02 0.11
C LEU A 83 24.27 -10.21 1.41
N THR A 84 25.32 -9.41 1.62
CA THR A 84 26.11 -9.42 2.86
C THR A 84 25.25 -9.10 4.09
N GLU A 85 24.37 -8.11 3.98
CA GLU A 85 23.43 -7.75 5.03
C GLU A 85 22.39 -8.86 5.31
N TYR A 86 21.91 -9.54 4.27
CA TYR A 86 21.06 -10.72 4.44
C TYR A 86 21.82 -11.87 5.11
N ARG A 87 23.08 -12.12 4.76
CA ARG A 87 23.91 -13.17 5.38
C ARG A 87 24.15 -12.91 6.86
N ARG A 88 24.51 -11.68 7.25
CA ARG A 88 24.65 -11.31 8.67
C ARG A 88 23.36 -11.58 9.44
N ALA A 89 22.24 -11.10 8.93
CA ALA A 89 20.96 -11.17 9.63
C ALA A 89 20.30 -12.56 9.62
N ASN A 90 20.53 -13.38 8.59
CA ASN A 90 19.83 -14.65 8.39
C ASN A 90 20.73 -15.89 8.53
N VAL A 91 22.04 -15.78 8.34
CA VAL A 91 22.99 -16.90 8.45
C VAL A 91 23.75 -16.80 9.76
N GLU A 92 24.49 -15.71 9.96
CA GLU A 92 25.35 -15.54 11.14
C GLU A 92 24.53 -15.49 12.44
N ALA A 93 23.45 -14.71 12.45
CA ALA A 93 22.51 -14.65 13.56
C ALA A 93 21.88 -16.01 13.90
N SER A 94 21.47 -16.78 12.90
CA SER A 94 20.90 -18.12 13.11
C SER A 94 21.93 -19.09 13.69
N LEU A 95 23.16 -19.06 13.18
CA LEU A 95 24.24 -19.91 13.67
C LEU A 95 24.70 -19.52 15.07
N ASN A 96 24.83 -18.23 15.39
CA ASN A 96 25.18 -17.79 16.74
C ASN A 96 24.14 -18.29 17.76
N LEU A 97 22.86 -18.06 17.48
CA LEU A 97 21.76 -18.55 18.31
C LEU A 97 21.78 -20.08 18.45
N ALA A 98 21.95 -20.83 17.36
CA ALA A 98 21.95 -22.29 17.39
C ALA A 98 23.15 -22.88 18.14
N ARG A 99 24.37 -22.30 18.00
CA ARG A 99 25.56 -22.74 18.74
C ARG A 99 25.35 -22.59 20.24
N GLN A 100 24.88 -21.42 20.68
CA GLN A 100 24.65 -21.16 22.09
C GLN A 100 23.49 -22.01 22.64
N ALA A 101 22.43 -22.20 21.84
CA ALA A 101 21.30 -23.05 22.21
C ALA A 101 21.73 -24.50 22.44
N ALA A 102 22.52 -25.07 21.52
CA ALA A 102 23.07 -26.41 21.66
C ALA A 102 23.96 -26.53 22.90
N ALA A 103 24.86 -25.56 23.13
CA ALA A 103 25.73 -25.53 24.30
C ALA A 103 24.95 -25.44 25.63
N ALA A 104 23.78 -24.79 25.63
CA ALA A 104 22.88 -24.69 26.78
C ALA A 104 21.98 -25.92 26.97
N GLY A 105 22.06 -26.93 26.08
CA GLY A 105 21.26 -28.15 26.16
C GLY A 105 19.83 -28.02 25.62
N VAL A 106 19.55 -27.03 24.76
CA VAL A 106 18.26 -26.93 24.06
C VAL A 106 18.03 -28.20 23.24
N ARG A 107 16.87 -28.84 23.44
CA ARG A 107 16.55 -30.10 22.77
C ARG A 107 16.22 -29.91 21.29
N ARG A 108 15.42 -28.87 20.96
CA ARG A 108 14.91 -28.64 19.60
C ARG A 108 15.05 -27.20 19.15
N PHE A 109 15.44 -27.05 17.89
CA PHE A 109 15.51 -25.80 17.17
C PHE A 109 14.54 -25.81 15.98
N VAL A 110 13.55 -24.92 15.99
CA VAL A 110 12.60 -24.74 14.89
C VAL A 110 12.98 -23.50 14.11
N PHE A 111 13.44 -23.66 12.87
CA PHE A 111 13.85 -22.57 11.99
C PHE A 111 12.74 -22.21 11.00
N ILE A 112 12.29 -20.95 11.03
CA ILE A 112 11.34 -20.43 10.05
C ILE A 112 12.12 -19.94 8.83
N SER A 113 12.17 -20.78 7.80
CA SER A 113 12.80 -20.49 6.52
C SER A 113 11.80 -19.82 5.54
N SER A 114 11.86 -20.14 4.24
CA SER A 114 10.97 -19.60 3.22
C SER A 114 10.85 -20.52 2.00
N VAL A 115 9.70 -20.53 1.34
CA VAL A 115 9.53 -21.16 0.02
C VAL A 115 10.52 -20.65 -1.03
N LYS A 116 11.11 -19.46 -0.84
CA LYS A 116 12.12 -18.90 -1.75
C LYS A 116 13.38 -19.75 -1.87
N VAL A 117 13.63 -20.64 -0.91
CA VAL A 117 14.69 -21.66 -1.00
C VAL A 117 14.41 -22.66 -2.12
N ASN A 118 13.13 -22.98 -2.38
CA ASN A 118 12.75 -23.87 -3.49
C ASN A 118 12.78 -23.14 -4.86
N GLY A 119 12.47 -21.84 -4.89
CA GLY A 119 12.56 -20.97 -6.06
C GLY A 119 11.43 -19.95 -6.17
N GLU A 120 11.36 -19.21 -7.27
CA GLU A 120 10.45 -18.05 -7.39
C GLU A 120 9.05 -18.35 -7.94
N SER A 121 8.90 -19.37 -8.80
CA SER A 121 7.64 -19.72 -9.46
C SER A 121 7.51 -21.20 -9.80
N THR A 122 6.27 -21.70 -9.81
CA THR A 122 5.90 -23.03 -10.30
C THR A 122 5.16 -23.00 -11.65
N SER A 123 5.12 -21.86 -12.35
CA SER A 123 4.45 -21.79 -13.65
C SER A 123 5.11 -22.73 -14.66
N GLY A 124 4.29 -23.57 -15.29
CA GLY A 124 4.77 -24.59 -16.24
C GLY A 124 5.38 -25.84 -15.58
N ARG A 125 5.28 -26.00 -14.25
CA ARG A 125 5.74 -27.19 -13.52
C ARG A 125 4.82 -27.54 -12.36
N GLY A 126 5.10 -28.68 -11.70
CA GLY A 126 4.37 -29.10 -10.50
C GLY A 126 4.68 -28.25 -9.25
N PRO A 127 3.91 -28.44 -8.16
CA PRO A 127 4.17 -27.81 -6.87
C PRO A 127 5.57 -28.14 -6.34
N TYR A 128 6.17 -27.24 -5.57
CA TYR A 128 7.40 -27.54 -4.85
C TYR A 128 7.15 -28.53 -3.72
N SER A 129 8.05 -29.50 -3.53
CA SER A 129 8.04 -30.40 -2.37
C SER A 129 9.20 -30.10 -1.42
N ALA A 130 9.07 -30.55 -0.17
CA ALA A 130 10.07 -30.29 0.86
C ALA A 130 11.41 -31.00 0.58
N ASP A 131 11.36 -32.17 -0.09
CA ASP A 131 12.52 -33.00 -0.39
C ASP A 131 13.15 -32.68 -1.76
N GLN A 132 12.56 -31.74 -2.51
CA GLN A 132 13.13 -31.26 -3.77
C GLN A 132 14.44 -30.49 -3.53
N MET A 133 15.40 -30.65 -4.44
CA MET A 133 16.64 -29.88 -4.44
C MET A 133 16.33 -28.37 -4.49
N PRO A 134 16.81 -27.58 -3.51
CA PRO A 134 16.65 -26.14 -3.50
C PRO A 134 17.26 -25.45 -4.72
N ALA A 135 16.64 -24.36 -5.15
CA ALA A 135 17.10 -23.53 -6.27
C ALA A 135 16.71 -22.05 -6.03
N PRO A 136 17.26 -21.39 -4.99
CA PRO A 136 16.97 -19.99 -4.71
C PRO A 136 17.55 -19.09 -5.80
N GLU A 137 16.82 -18.02 -6.14
CA GLU A 137 17.21 -17.08 -7.19
C GLU A 137 17.57 -15.69 -6.62
N ASP A 138 16.86 -15.24 -5.57
CA ASP A 138 17.08 -13.93 -4.97
C ASP A 138 18.01 -13.99 -3.74
N ALA A 139 18.58 -12.83 -3.37
CA ALA A 139 19.52 -12.74 -2.24
C ALA A 139 18.92 -13.22 -0.91
N TYR A 140 17.62 -13.00 -0.72
CA TYR A 140 16.91 -13.46 0.46
C TYR A 140 16.83 -15.00 0.51
N GLY A 141 16.35 -15.64 -0.57
CA GLY A 141 16.28 -17.09 -0.71
C GLY A 141 17.64 -17.75 -0.58
N ILE A 142 18.68 -17.17 -1.18
CA ILE A 142 20.07 -17.65 -1.05
C ILE A 142 20.50 -17.62 0.42
N SER A 143 20.31 -16.49 1.12
CA SER A 143 20.69 -16.39 2.54
C SER A 143 19.94 -17.38 3.44
N LYS A 144 18.67 -17.67 3.14
CA LYS A 144 17.87 -18.64 3.92
C LYS A 144 18.30 -20.08 3.63
N HIS A 145 18.65 -20.40 2.39
CA HIS A 145 19.23 -21.70 2.05
C HIS A 145 20.58 -21.90 2.76
N GLU A 146 21.50 -20.93 2.66
CA GLU A 146 22.80 -20.99 3.35
C GLU A 146 22.63 -21.22 4.87
N ALA A 147 21.65 -20.55 5.48
CA ALA A 147 21.30 -20.76 6.89
C ALA A 147 20.77 -22.18 7.16
N GLU A 148 19.88 -22.72 6.32
CA GLU A 148 19.38 -24.09 6.45
C GLU A 148 20.53 -25.11 6.42
N GLN A 149 21.43 -25.00 5.45
CA GLN A 149 22.58 -25.92 5.30
C GLN A 149 23.50 -25.87 6.52
N ALA A 150 23.84 -24.67 6.96
CA ALA A 150 24.76 -24.50 8.08
C ALA A 150 24.12 -24.95 9.42
N LEU A 151 22.82 -24.71 9.60
CA LEU A 151 22.07 -25.22 10.76
C LEU A 151 21.96 -26.76 10.73
N GLN A 152 21.72 -27.36 9.57
CA GLN A 152 21.68 -28.83 9.45
C GLN A 152 22.98 -29.48 9.89
N LEU A 153 24.12 -28.94 9.45
CA LEU A 153 25.44 -29.43 9.85
C LEU A 153 25.67 -29.26 11.36
N LEU A 154 25.48 -28.04 11.87
CA LEU A 154 25.68 -27.72 13.29
C LEU A 154 24.80 -28.59 14.20
N CYS A 155 23.50 -28.67 13.92
CA CYS A 155 22.57 -29.42 14.75
C CYS A 155 22.88 -30.92 14.72
N ALA A 156 23.29 -31.47 13.58
CA ALA A 156 23.72 -32.86 13.46
C ALA A 156 24.99 -33.14 14.27
N GLU A 157 25.98 -32.25 14.22
CA GLU A 157 27.23 -32.38 15.00
C GLU A 157 27.00 -32.28 16.51
N GLN A 158 26.07 -31.43 16.94
CA GLN A 158 25.78 -31.17 18.35
C GLN A 158 24.66 -32.07 18.92
N GLY A 159 24.02 -32.90 18.10
CA GLY A 159 22.90 -33.75 18.52
C GLY A 159 21.63 -32.99 18.90
N MET A 160 21.43 -31.76 18.40
CA MET A 160 20.22 -30.96 18.62
C MET A 160 19.19 -31.24 17.52
N GLU A 161 17.91 -31.41 17.87
CA GLU A 161 16.86 -31.64 16.88
C GLU A 161 16.64 -30.37 16.04
N LEU A 162 16.61 -30.48 14.71
CA LEU A 162 16.31 -29.35 13.82
C LEU A 162 14.99 -29.55 13.07
N VAL A 163 14.10 -28.56 13.06
CA VAL A 163 12.91 -28.55 12.20
C VAL A 163 12.93 -27.30 11.33
N ILE A 164 12.79 -27.46 10.02
CA ILE A 164 12.77 -26.33 9.07
C ILE A 164 11.37 -26.18 8.50
N VAL A 165 10.80 -24.98 8.61
CA VAL A 165 9.49 -24.65 8.03
C VAL A 165 9.69 -23.64 6.92
N ARG A 166 9.27 -23.96 5.69
CA ARG A 166 9.33 -23.08 4.51
C ARG A 166 7.92 -22.55 4.18
N PRO A 167 7.45 -21.49 4.84
CA PRO A 167 6.15 -20.92 4.51
C PRO A 167 6.18 -20.22 3.14
N PRO A 168 5.07 -20.25 2.39
CA PRO A 168 4.81 -19.37 1.27
C PRO A 168 4.40 -17.98 1.78
N LEU A 169 3.67 -17.21 0.97
CA LEU A 169 3.19 -15.89 1.40
C LEU A 169 2.25 -16.04 2.62
N VAL A 170 2.67 -15.43 3.74
CA VAL A 170 1.89 -15.38 4.98
C VAL A 170 0.98 -14.16 4.95
N TYR A 171 -0.31 -14.36 5.23
CA TYR A 171 -1.29 -13.27 5.35
C TYR A 171 -2.03 -13.34 6.69
N GLY A 172 -2.54 -12.22 7.17
CA GLY A 172 -3.15 -12.14 8.50
C GLY A 172 -3.26 -10.71 9.05
N PRO A 173 -3.87 -10.54 10.23
CA PRO A 173 -3.91 -9.27 10.96
C PRO A 173 -2.51 -8.63 11.09
N GLY A 174 -2.35 -7.37 10.68
CA GLY A 174 -1.06 -6.67 10.76
C GLY A 174 -0.08 -6.96 9.62
N VAL A 175 -0.51 -7.65 8.56
CA VAL A 175 0.31 -7.88 7.35
C VAL A 175 0.73 -6.54 6.71
N LYS A 176 1.98 -6.47 6.23
CA LYS A 176 2.60 -5.24 5.70
C LYS A 176 2.85 -5.32 4.17
N ALA A 177 3.47 -4.27 3.62
CA ALA A 177 4.00 -4.21 2.26
C ALA A 177 2.97 -4.52 1.14
N ASN A 178 3.26 -5.51 0.29
CA ASN A 178 2.50 -5.77 -0.94
C ASN A 178 1.09 -6.27 -0.66
N PHE A 179 0.91 -7.16 0.32
CA PHE A 179 -0.42 -7.67 0.66
C PHE A 179 -1.28 -6.56 1.29
N ALA A 180 -0.70 -5.73 2.17
CA ALA A 180 -1.40 -4.54 2.68
C ALA A 180 -1.84 -3.58 1.56
N SER A 181 -1.02 -3.45 0.51
CA SER A 181 -1.37 -2.64 -0.67
C SER A 181 -2.47 -3.28 -1.51
N LEU A 182 -2.52 -4.61 -1.61
CA LEU A 182 -3.61 -5.36 -2.26
C LEU A 182 -4.92 -5.17 -1.51
N VAL A 183 -4.93 -5.31 -0.19
CA VAL A 183 -6.15 -5.12 0.61
C VAL A 183 -6.66 -3.68 0.53
N ARG A 184 -5.77 -2.68 0.57
CA ARG A 184 -6.13 -1.28 0.28
C ARG A 184 -6.65 -1.05 -1.15
N LEU A 185 -6.22 -1.85 -2.12
CA LEU A 185 -6.79 -1.80 -3.47
C LEU A 185 -8.20 -2.39 -3.49
N CYS A 186 -8.43 -3.47 -2.76
CA CYS A 186 -9.73 -4.14 -2.62
C CYS A 186 -10.80 -3.24 -1.98
N SER A 187 -10.41 -2.29 -1.12
CA SER A 187 -11.36 -1.35 -0.51
C SER A 187 -11.95 -0.33 -1.50
N LYS A 188 -11.34 -0.15 -2.68
CA LYS A 188 -11.83 0.83 -3.66
C LYS A 188 -13.21 0.42 -4.22
N PRO A 189 -14.12 1.37 -4.46
CA PRO A 189 -15.47 1.08 -4.95
C PRO A 189 -15.51 0.64 -6.43
N ILE A 190 -14.42 0.82 -7.18
CA ILE A 190 -14.35 0.46 -8.60
C ILE A 190 -14.18 -1.05 -8.81
N PRO A 191 -14.66 -1.60 -9.93
CA PRO A 191 -14.29 -2.95 -10.36
C PRO A 191 -12.79 -3.07 -10.60
N LEU A 192 -12.17 -4.18 -10.18
CA LEU A 192 -10.73 -4.41 -10.33
C LEU A 192 -10.43 -5.31 -11.53
N PRO A 193 -9.34 -5.06 -12.29
CA PRO A 193 -9.11 -5.70 -13.60
C PRO A 193 -8.65 -7.16 -13.54
N PHE A 194 -8.81 -7.89 -12.44
CA PHE A 194 -8.15 -9.20 -12.25
C PHE A 194 -9.04 -10.41 -12.56
N GLY A 195 -10.22 -10.21 -13.15
CA GLY A 195 -11.24 -11.26 -13.33
C GLY A 195 -10.86 -12.40 -14.27
N SER A 196 -9.78 -12.27 -15.05
CA SER A 196 -9.26 -13.35 -15.91
C SER A 196 -7.91 -13.92 -15.44
N VAL A 197 -7.46 -13.56 -14.22
CA VAL A 197 -6.19 -14.05 -13.68
C VAL A 197 -6.46 -15.32 -12.87
N ASN A 198 -6.30 -16.46 -13.52
CA ASN A 198 -6.60 -17.80 -12.98
C ASN A 198 -5.33 -18.58 -12.57
N ASN A 199 -4.34 -17.88 -12.02
CA ASN A 199 -3.13 -18.51 -11.51
C ASN A 199 -3.41 -19.33 -10.24
N ARG A 200 -2.43 -20.08 -9.77
CA ARG A 200 -2.52 -20.86 -8.53
C ARG A 200 -1.38 -20.52 -7.61
N ARG A 201 -1.71 -19.96 -6.44
CA ARG A 201 -0.72 -19.60 -5.42
C ARG A 201 -1.11 -20.17 -4.07
N SER A 202 -0.23 -20.97 -3.50
CA SER A 202 -0.35 -21.40 -2.12
C SER A 202 -0.05 -20.22 -1.19
N MET A 203 -0.89 -20.06 -0.19
CA MET A 203 -0.74 -19.06 0.87
C MET A 203 -0.99 -19.72 2.22
N VAL A 204 -0.54 -19.09 3.29
CA VAL A 204 -0.80 -19.56 4.65
C VAL A 204 -1.31 -18.43 5.52
N TYR A 205 -2.45 -18.65 6.17
CA TYR A 205 -2.97 -17.74 7.17
C TYR A 205 -2.05 -17.76 8.40
N LEU A 206 -1.80 -16.58 8.98
CA LEU A 206 -0.93 -16.40 10.13
C LEU A 206 -1.31 -17.33 11.31
N GLY A 207 -2.61 -17.50 11.57
CA GLY A 207 -3.07 -18.42 12.61
C GLY A 207 -2.75 -19.89 12.31
N ASN A 208 -2.90 -20.31 11.05
CA ASN A 208 -2.53 -21.66 10.61
C ASN A 208 -1.02 -21.88 10.69
N LEU A 209 -0.22 -20.88 10.30
CA LEU A 209 1.24 -20.97 10.41
C LEU A 209 1.69 -21.06 11.87
N VAL A 210 1.12 -20.26 12.76
CA VAL A 210 1.43 -20.29 14.20
C VAL A 210 1.11 -21.66 14.79
N ASP A 211 -0.09 -22.20 14.48
CA ASP A 211 -0.48 -23.53 14.92
C ASP A 211 0.48 -24.62 14.40
N PHE A 212 0.87 -24.55 13.13
CA PHE A 212 1.82 -25.47 12.54
C PHE A 212 3.21 -25.40 13.19
N ILE A 213 3.69 -24.21 13.52
CA ILE A 213 4.98 -24.01 14.21
C ILE A 213 4.93 -24.65 15.61
N ILE A 214 3.83 -24.49 16.34
CA ILE A 214 3.64 -25.11 17.66
C ILE A 214 3.59 -26.64 17.54
N CYS A 215 2.91 -27.16 16.50
CA CYS A 215 2.92 -28.58 16.16
C CYS A 215 4.36 -29.07 15.93
N CYS A 216 5.15 -28.37 15.10
CA CYS A 216 6.56 -28.70 14.86
C CYS A 216 7.42 -28.67 16.14
N ALA A 217 7.15 -27.73 17.05
CA ALA A 217 7.88 -27.60 18.31
C ALA A 217 7.61 -28.76 19.29
N THR A 218 6.45 -29.42 19.19
CA THR A 218 5.98 -30.37 20.21
C THR A 218 5.80 -31.80 19.68
N HIS A 219 5.56 -31.99 18.38
CA HIS A 219 5.26 -33.30 17.81
C HIS A 219 6.52 -34.21 17.78
N PRO A 220 6.40 -35.50 18.15
CA PRO A 220 7.55 -36.41 18.22
C PRO A 220 8.14 -36.77 16.86
N ALA A 221 7.34 -36.75 15.77
CA ALA A 221 7.82 -37.05 14.41
C ALA A 221 8.36 -35.82 13.64
N ALA A 222 8.29 -34.62 14.21
CA ALA A 222 8.78 -33.41 13.55
C ALA A 222 10.32 -33.27 13.44
N PRO A 223 11.15 -33.78 14.38
CA PRO A 223 12.60 -33.61 14.35
C PRO A 223 13.27 -34.02 13.04
N ASN A 224 14.26 -33.23 12.65
CA ASN A 224 15.13 -33.43 11.49
C ASN A 224 14.38 -33.45 10.15
N GLN A 225 13.26 -32.74 10.08
CA GLN A 225 12.43 -32.62 8.88
C GLN A 225 12.38 -31.20 8.35
N VAL A 226 12.19 -31.12 7.03
CA VAL A 226 11.81 -29.90 6.31
C VAL A 226 10.33 -30.02 5.94
N PHE A 227 9.57 -28.96 6.17
CA PHE A 227 8.16 -28.87 5.83
C PHE A 227 7.83 -27.63 5.00
N LEU A 228 6.95 -27.81 4.02
CA LEU A 228 6.19 -26.73 3.40
C LEU A 228 4.79 -26.70 4.03
N VAL A 229 4.19 -25.53 4.13
CA VAL A 229 2.89 -25.33 4.79
C VAL A 229 2.00 -24.39 3.98
N SER A 230 0.70 -24.65 3.92
CA SER A 230 -0.29 -23.80 3.25
C SER A 230 -1.67 -24.05 3.84
N ASP A 231 -2.65 -23.22 3.48
CA ASP A 231 -4.06 -23.38 3.87
C ASP A 231 -4.77 -24.51 3.10
N ARG A 232 -4.04 -25.36 2.36
CA ARG A 232 -4.54 -26.44 1.50
C ARG A 232 -5.48 -26.02 0.36
N HIS A 233 -5.64 -24.72 0.16
CA HIS A 233 -6.42 -24.16 -0.94
C HIS A 233 -5.55 -23.16 -1.71
N ASP A 234 -5.16 -23.54 -2.92
CA ASP A 234 -4.41 -22.65 -3.81
C ASP A 234 -5.35 -21.62 -4.41
N LEU A 235 -5.03 -20.34 -4.21
CA LEU A 235 -5.86 -19.24 -4.65
C LEU A 235 -5.35 -18.67 -5.97
N SER A 236 -6.28 -18.37 -6.86
CA SER A 236 -6.05 -17.40 -7.92
C SER A 236 -6.08 -15.97 -7.40
N LEU A 237 -5.45 -15.05 -8.14
CA LEU A 237 -5.54 -13.62 -7.83
C LEU A 237 -7.00 -13.14 -7.86
N ALA A 238 -7.82 -13.67 -8.77
CA ALA A 238 -9.25 -13.38 -8.84
C ALA A 238 -9.99 -13.82 -7.58
N GLU A 239 -9.79 -15.06 -7.13
CA GLU A 239 -10.41 -15.59 -5.91
C GLU A 239 -9.94 -14.85 -4.66
N LEU A 240 -8.64 -14.57 -4.54
CA LEU A 240 -8.08 -13.82 -3.42
C LEU A 240 -8.70 -12.42 -3.31
N ILE A 241 -8.76 -11.68 -4.41
CA ILE A 241 -9.35 -10.33 -4.44
C ILE A 241 -10.85 -10.39 -4.18
N GLY A 242 -11.55 -11.36 -4.76
CA GLY A 242 -12.95 -11.61 -4.52
C GLY A 242 -13.24 -11.87 -3.03
N GLY A 243 -12.48 -12.77 -2.42
CA GLY A 243 -12.58 -13.12 -1.00
C GLY A 243 -12.29 -11.95 -0.07
N ILE A 244 -11.24 -11.17 -0.34
CA ILE A 244 -10.95 -9.94 0.43
C ILE A 244 -12.11 -8.94 0.32
N ARG A 245 -12.68 -8.73 -0.87
CA ARG A 245 -13.80 -7.79 -1.05
C ARG A 245 -15.07 -8.27 -0.35
N VAL A 246 -15.37 -9.57 -0.40
CA VAL A 246 -16.48 -10.16 0.34
C VAL A 246 -16.29 -10.00 1.84
N ALA A 247 -15.08 -10.25 2.36
CA ALA A 247 -14.73 -10.02 3.76
C ALA A 247 -14.88 -8.54 4.20
N MET A 248 -14.80 -7.59 3.26
CA MET A 248 -15.09 -6.16 3.48
C MET A 248 -16.57 -5.79 3.36
N GLY A 249 -17.47 -6.75 3.15
CA GLY A 249 -18.89 -6.49 2.88
C GLY A 249 -19.15 -5.91 1.48
N ARG A 250 -18.27 -6.14 0.51
CA ARG A 250 -18.39 -5.66 -0.88
C ARG A 250 -18.61 -6.81 -1.85
N LYS A 251 -19.18 -6.50 -3.02
CA LYS A 251 -19.22 -7.43 -4.15
C LYS A 251 -17.80 -7.65 -4.70
N PRO A 252 -17.47 -8.86 -5.21
CA PRO A 252 -16.18 -9.15 -5.84
C PRO A 252 -15.82 -8.14 -6.94
N ALA A 253 -16.76 -7.78 -7.82
CA ALA A 253 -16.62 -6.74 -8.86
C ALA A 253 -15.27 -6.80 -9.60
N LEU A 254 -15.06 -7.87 -10.38
CA LEU A 254 -13.83 -8.08 -11.14
C LEU A 254 -14.12 -7.97 -12.65
N LEU A 255 -13.30 -7.21 -13.37
CA LEU A 255 -13.35 -7.13 -14.83
C LEU A 255 -12.43 -8.19 -15.45
N PRO A 256 -12.88 -8.91 -16.49
CA PRO A 256 -12.10 -9.96 -17.13
C PRO A 256 -11.06 -9.35 -18.10
N VAL A 257 -9.94 -8.86 -17.56
CA VAL A 257 -8.84 -8.31 -18.37
C VAL A 257 -7.80 -9.41 -18.62
N PRO A 258 -7.45 -9.71 -19.89
CA PRO A 258 -6.47 -10.74 -20.22
C PRO A 258 -5.09 -10.52 -19.58
N VAL A 259 -4.45 -11.60 -19.12
CA VAL A 259 -3.11 -11.59 -18.51
C VAL A 259 -2.05 -10.94 -19.42
N GLY A 260 -2.18 -11.09 -20.74
CA GLY A 260 -1.27 -10.48 -21.72
C GLY A 260 -1.21 -8.95 -21.64
N LEU A 261 -2.30 -8.28 -21.27
CA LEU A 261 -2.31 -6.82 -21.09
C LEU A 261 -1.54 -6.39 -19.84
N PHE A 262 -1.59 -7.18 -18.78
CA PHE A 262 -0.75 -6.94 -17.60
C PHE A 262 0.73 -7.11 -17.92
N ARG A 263 1.09 -8.16 -18.68
CA ARG A 263 2.48 -8.39 -19.13
C ARG A 263 2.98 -7.25 -20.02
N LEU A 264 2.17 -6.80 -20.97
CA LEU A 264 2.50 -5.65 -21.82
C LEU A 264 2.72 -4.38 -21.00
N ALA A 265 1.82 -4.08 -20.06
CA ALA A 265 1.97 -2.93 -19.16
C ALA A 265 3.22 -3.05 -18.28
N GLY A 266 3.52 -4.26 -17.78
CA GLY A 266 4.75 -4.56 -17.05
C GLY A 266 6.00 -4.31 -17.89
N TRP A 267 5.99 -4.71 -19.16
CA TRP A 267 7.09 -4.47 -20.10
C TRP A 267 7.30 -2.97 -20.37
N LEU A 268 6.22 -2.23 -20.68
CA LEU A 268 6.28 -0.79 -20.93
C LEU A 268 6.77 0.03 -19.72
N THR A 269 6.50 -0.44 -18.50
CA THR A 269 6.84 0.27 -17.26
C THR A 269 8.11 -0.24 -16.58
N GLY A 270 8.77 -1.26 -17.14
CA GLY A 270 9.92 -1.93 -16.51
C GLY A 270 9.57 -2.73 -15.25
N LYS A 271 8.28 -3.06 -15.03
CA LYS A 271 7.76 -3.76 -13.83
C LYS A 271 7.38 -5.22 -14.08
N GLN A 272 8.01 -5.86 -15.05
CA GLN A 272 7.74 -7.25 -15.45
C GLN A 272 7.78 -8.23 -14.26
N GLY A 273 8.83 -8.16 -13.43
CA GLY A 273 8.97 -9.05 -12.26
C GLY A 273 7.91 -8.84 -11.17
N VAL A 274 7.27 -7.67 -11.09
CA VAL A 274 6.11 -7.48 -10.20
C VAL A 274 4.86 -8.13 -10.79
N VAL A 275 4.67 -7.98 -12.10
CA VAL A 275 3.53 -8.59 -12.81
C VAL A 275 3.60 -10.10 -12.74
N GLU A 276 4.74 -10.73 -13.05
CA GLU A 276 4.87 -12.19 -12.99
C GLU A 276 4.67 -12.75 -11.57
N ARG A 277 5.10 -12.02 -10.53
CA ARG A 277 4.80 -12.42 -9.14
C ARG A 277 3.30 -12.33 -8.79
N LEU A 278 2.52 -11.52 -9.49
CA LEU A 278 1.07 -11.40 -9.30
C LEU A 278 0.28 -12.42 -10.11
N VAL A 279 0.66 -12.63 -11.37
CA VAL A 279 -0.10 -13.45 -12.33
C VAL A 279 0.48 -14.84 -12.56
N GLY A 280 1.66 -15.14 -12.02
CA GLY A 280 2.29 -16.46 -12.09
C GLY A 280 1.91 -17.35 -10.91
N ASP A 281 2.24 -18.63 -11.06
CA ASP A 281 1.94 -19.69 -10.10
C ASP A 281 3.07 -19.83 -9.07
N LEU A 282 2.69 -20.22 -7.86
CA LEU A 282 3.62 -20.61 -6.80
C LEU A 282 2.89 -21.58 -5.86
N GLN A 283 3.00 -22.87 -6.15
CA GLN A 283 2.31 -23.92 -5.41
C GLN A 283 3.30 -24.72 -4.56
N VAL A 284 2.85 -25.14 -3.38
CA VAL A 284 3.63 -26.00 -2.49
C VAL A 284 2.84 -27.26 -2.14
N ASP A 285 3.53 -28.39 -2.13
CA ASP A 285 3.01 -29.65 -1.66
C ASP A 285 3.13 -29.72 -0.14
N THR A 286 2.00 -29.91 0.54
CA THR A 286 1.89 -29.98 2.00
C THR A 286 1.61 -31.40 2.50
N SER A 287 1.66 -32.41 1.63
CA SER A 287 1.32 -33.80 1.96
C SER A 287 2.16 -34.32 3.12
N LYS A 288 3.47 -34.00 3.16
CA LYS A 288 4.38 -34.37 4.26
C LYS A 288 3.92 -33.89 5.64
N ALA A 289 3.40 -32.66 5.75
CA ALA A 289 2.90 -32.13 7.01
C ALA A 289 1.68 -32.93 7.51
N HIS A 290 0.83 -33.38 6.59
CA HIS A 290 -0.36 -34.16 6.90
C HIS A 290 -0.05 -35.62 7.20
N GLU A 291 0.74 -36.27 6.35
CA GLU A 291 1.04 -37.70 6.45
C GLU A 291 1.92 -38.01 7.67
N LEU A 292 2.89 -37.13 7.97
CA LEU A 292 3.85 -37.36 9.05
C LEU A 292 3.38 -36.83 10.41
N LEU A 293 2.71 -35.67 10.42
CA LEU A 293 2.30 -35.00 11.68
C LEU A 293 0.80 -35.08 11.95
N GLY A 294 0.00 -35.62 11.02
CA GLY A 294 -1.46 -35.56 11.09
C GLY A 294 -2.02 -34.14 11.04
N TRP A 295 -1.20 -33.14 10.69
CA TRP A 295 -1.58 -31.74 10.82
C TRP A 295 -2.59 -31.33 9.74
N GLN A 296 -3.54 -30.48 10.13
CA GLN A 296 -4.50 -29.82 9.25
C GLN A 296 -4.67 -28.37 9.69
N PRO A 297 -4.86 -27.43 8.75
CA PRO A 297 -5.04 -26.02 9.10
C PRO A 297 -6.32 -25.85 9.94
N PRO A 298 -6.24 -25.26 11.16
CA PRO A 298 -7.41 -25.06 12.02
C PRO A 298 -8.39 -23.99 11.50
N TYR A 299 -7.93 -23.09 10.63
CA TYR A 299 -8.75 -22.02 10.05
C TYR A 299 -8.89 -22.16 8.54
N THR A 300 -10.07 -21.84 8.02
CA THR A 300 -10.31 -21.77 6.57
C THR A 300 -9.73 -20.48 5.97
N VAL A 301 -9.58 -20.45 4.65
CA VAL A 301 -9.16 -19.25 3.92
C VAL A 301 -10.12 -18.08 4.18
N GLU A 302 -11.43 -18.31 4.20
CA GLU A 302 -12.43 -17.28 4.43
C GLU A 302 -12.27 -16.66 5.82
N GLN A 303 -12.04 -17.49 6.85
CA GLN A 303 -11.77 -17.03 8.21
C GLN A 303 -10.46 -16.22 8.27
N GLY A 304 -9.41 -16.70 7.61
CA GLY A 304 -8.13 -16.01 7.53
C GLY A 304 -8.24 -14.64 6.84
N LEU A 305 -8.98 -14.56 5.72
CA LEU A 305 -9.22 -13.31 5.00
C LEU A 305 -10.06 -12.34 5.82
N ALA A 306 -11.12 -12.82 6.49
CA ALA A 306 -11.95 -12.01 7.38
C ALA A 306 -11.13 -11.43 8.54
N ALA A 307 -10.32 -12.24 9.21
CA ALA A 307 -9.42 -11.77 10.27
C ALA A 307 -8.40 -10.76 9.74
N THR A 308 -7.85 -10.99 8.55
CA THR A 308 -6.91 -10.07 7.90
C THR A 308 -7.53 -8.70 7.63
N VAL A 309 -8.76 -8.66 7.12
CA VAL A 309 -9.50 -7.42 6.89
C VAL A 309 -9.83 -6.72 8.21
N ALA A 310 -10.28 -7.46 9.22
CA ALA A 310 -10.60 -6.91 10.55
C ALA A 310 -9.37 -6.32 11.26
N GLY A 311 -8.19 -6.91 11.05
CA GLY A 311 -6.92 -6.44 11.60
C GLY A 311 -6.25 -5.29 10.84
N MET A 312 -6.87 -4.77 9.77
CA MET A 312 -6.37 -3.58 9.09
C MET A 312 -6.84 -2.33 9.84
N PRO A 313 -5.99 -1.28 9.95
CA PRO A 313 -6.46 0.01 10.44
C PRO A 313 -7.66 0.41 9.59
N ALA A 314 -8.72 0.93 10.25
CA ALA A 314 -9.98 1.27 9.62
C ALA A 314 -9.69 2.01 8.31
N VAL A 315 -9.88 1.32 7.19
CA VAL A 315 -9.82 1.96 5.88
C VAL A 315 -11.05 2.85 5.89
N GLU A 316 -10.85 4.15 6.18
CA GLU A 316 -11.88 5.19 6.31
C GLU A 316 -13.16 4.78 5.60
N SER A 317 -14.01 4.14 6.40
CA SER A 317 -15.26 3.57 5.96
C SER A 317 -16.30 4.58 6.37
N ALA A 318 -17.02 5.09 5.37
CA ALA A 318 -18.08 6.11 5.42
C ALA A 318 -17.59 7.54 5.13
N GLY A 319 -17.47 7.84 3.83
CA GLY A 319 -17.41 9.21 3.32
C GLY A 319 -17.29 9.24 1.79
N ASP A 320 -16.55 8.30 1.22
CA ASP A 320 -15.99 8.54 -0.11
C ASP A 320 -16.33 7.52 -1.20
N ARG A 321 -17.62 7.43 -1.53
CA ARG A 321 -18.08 6.50 -2.57
C ARG A 321 -17.71 6.95 -3.99
N ASN A 322 -17.24 8.18 -4.19
CA ASN A 322 -17.08 8.77 -5.54
C ASN A 322 -15.69 9.35 -5.88
N LEU A 323 -14.81 9.75 -4.94
CA LEU A 323 -13.53 10.41 -5.30
C LEU A 323 -12.67 9.69 -6.36
N PRO A 324 -12.46 8.36 -6.33
CA PRO A 324 -11.60 7.72 -7.33
C PRO A 324 -12.25 7.66 -8.72
N LEU A 325 -13.58 7.55 -8.80
CA LEU A 325 -14.30 7.59 -10.09
C LEU A 325 -14.35 9.00 -10.66
N LEU A 326 -14.62 10.00 -9.82
CA LEU A 326 -14.57 11.40 -10.22
C LEU A 326 -13.19 11.77 -10.76
N ARG A 327 -12.12 11.23 -10.16
CA ARG A 327 -10.76 11.45 -10.67
C ARG A 327 -10.51 10.84 -12.05
N VAL A 328 -11.10 9.69 -12.36
CA VAL A 328 -11.03 9.09 -13.70
C VAL A 328 -11.80 9.96 -14.70
N LEU A 329 -12.99 10.44 -14.33
CA LEU A 329 -13.77 11.36 -15.16
C LEU A 329 -13.04 12.68 -15.39
N ASP A 330 -12.42 13.26 -14.36
CA ASP A 330 -11.56 14.46 -14.46
C ASP A 330 -10.48 14.25 -15.52
N PHE A 331 -9.77 13.13 -15.45
CA PHE A 331 -8.68 12.84 -16.37
C PHE A 331 -9.19 12.66 -17.81
N ILE A 332 -10.25 11.87 -18.01
CA ILE A 332 -10.83 11.63 -19.34
C ILE A 332 -11.34 12.94 -19.94
N PHE A 333 -12.13 13.72 -19.18
CA PHE A 333 -12.71 14.96 -19.68
C PHE A 333 -11.66 16.07 -19.88
N ALA A 334 -10.64 16.16 -19.03
CA ALA A 334 -9.54 17.08 -19.26
C ALA A 334 -8.70 16.69 -20.47
N LEU A 335 -8.44 15.39 -20.68
CA LEU A 335 -7.71 14.91 -21.86
C LEU A 335 -8.49 15.19 -23.14
N CYS A 336 -9.77 14.80 -23.19
CA CYS A 336 -10.65 15.10 -24.32
C CYS A 336 -10.76 16.62 -24.55
N GLY A 337 -10.95 17.40 -23.49
CA GLY A 337 -11.05 18.85 -23.55
C GLY A 337 -9.80 19.52 -24.11
N LEU A 338 -8.60 19.03 -23.74
CA LEU A 338 -7.34 19.53 -24.29
C LEU A 338 -7.13 19.10 -25.74
N VAL A 339 -7.43 17.84 -26.09
CA VAL A 339 -7.26 17.32 -27.46
C VAL A 339 -8.20 18.03 -28.44
N PHE A 340 -9.50 18.08 -28.12
CA PHE A 340 -10.49 18.74 -28.98
C PHE A 340 -10.42 20.27 -28.90
N GLY A 341 -10.01 20.81 -27.76
CA GLY A 341 -9.82 22.25 -27.57
C GLY A 341 -8.52 22.79 -28.15
N LEU A 342 -7.55 21.92 -28.51
CA LEU A 342 -6.21 22.33 -28.95
C LEU A 342 -6.23 23.38 -30.07
N PRO A 343 -7.04 23.24 -31.14
CA PRO A 343 -7.08 24.26 -32.20
C PRO A 343 -7.49 25.64 -31.67
N VAL A 344 -8.49 25.68 -30.76
CA VAL A 344 -8.97 26.92 -30.15
C VAL A 344 -7.92 27.49 -29.19
N LEU A 345 -7.27 26.66 -28.37
CA LEU A 345 -6.22 27.08 -27.45
C LEU A 345 -5.03 27.70 -28.20
N VAL A 346 -4.62 27.11 -29.34
CA VAL A 346 -3.55 27.64 -30.19
C VAL A 346 -3.94 29.00 -30.77
N VAL A 347 -5.16 29.15 -31.28
CA VAL A 347 -5.66 30.44 -31.79
C VAL A 347 -5.65 31.50 -30.69
N ILE A 348 -6.18 31.20 -29.50
CA ILE A 348 -6.18 32.14 -28.37
C ILE A 348 -4.75 32.49 -27.95
N TYR A 349 -3.85 31.52 -27.92
CA TYR A 349 -2.44 31.74 -27.59
C TYR A 349 -1.79 32.71 -28.59
N VAL A 350 -1.97 32.49 -29.89
CA VAL A 350 -1.43 33.36 -30.95
C VAL A 350 -2.01 34.76 -30.85
N LEU A 351 -3.34 34.90 -30.69
CA LEU A 351 -3.98 36.21 -30.51
C LEU A 351 -3.47 36.94 -29.24
N GLY A 352 -3.23 36.19 -28.16
CA GLY A 352 -2.67 36.73 -26.92
C GLY A 352 -1.24 37.25 -27.05
N LEU A 353 -0.46 36.79 -28.04
CA LEU A 353 0.87 37.32 -28.31
C LEU A 353 0.78 38.76 -28.83
N PHE A 354 -0.24 39.04 -29.64
CA PHE A 354 -0.51 40.38 -30.16
C PHE A 354 -1.23 41.29 -29.15
N ASP A 355 -2.02 40.73 -28.22
CA ASP A 355 -2.76 41.51 -27.21
C ASP A 355 -1.91 41.87 -26.00
N THR A 356 -1.13 40.93 -25.46
CA THR A 356 -0.40 41.11 -24.18
C THR A 356 1.10 40.79 -24.25
N GLY A 357 1.59 40.22 -25.36
CA GLY A 357 2.98 39.72 -25.47
C GLY A 357 3.26 38.44 -24.68
N SER A 358 2.49 38.15 -23.62
CA SER A 358 2.59 36.96 -22.77
C SER A 358 1.20 36.32 -22.57
N PRO A 359 0.73 35.46 -23.50
CA PRO A 359 -0.63 34.92 -23.52
C PRO A 359 -1.01 34.13 -22.27
N LEU A 360 -0.03 33.53 -21.60
CA LEU A 360 -0.24 32.75 -20.39
C LEU A 360 -0.01 33.59 -19.14
N PHE A 361 -0.85 33.33 -18.13
CA PHE A 361 -0.70 33.83 -16.79
C PHE A 361 -0.55 32.63 -15.85
N LEU A 362 0.54 32.65 -15.10
CA LEU A 362 0.93 31.62 -14.14
C LEU A 362 0.88 32.23 -12.74
N GLN A 363 0.20 31.57 -11.80
CA GLN A 363 0.08 32.07 -10.43
C GLN A 363 0.06 30.93 -9.43
N GLU A 364 0.83 31.08 -8.36
CA GLU A 364 0.85 30.13 -7.26
C GLU A 364 -0.43 30.22 -6.42
N ARG A 365 -1.00 29.07 -6.08
CA ARG A 365 -2.28 28.93 -5.38
C ARG A 365 -2.20 27.86 -4.31
N VAL A 366 -3.08 27.98 -3.31
CA VAL A 366 -3.21 26.97 -2.24
C VAL A 366 -3.93 25.75 -2.79
N GLY A 367 -3.24 24.60 -2.83
CA GLY A 367 -3.76 23.32 -3.28
C GLY A 367 -4.18 22.38 -2.14
N ARG A 368 -4.41 21.11 -2.50
CA ARG A 368 -4.75 20.06 -1.53
C ARG A 368 -3.67 19.93 -0.46
N ASN A 369 -4.08 19.75 0.80
CA ASN A 369 -3.22 19.73 1.98
C ASN A 369 -2.35 20.99 2.11
N LYS A 370 -2.88 22.13 1.65
CA LYS A 370 -2.20 23.45 1.64
C LYS A 370 -0.88 23.48 0.82
N LYS A 371 -0.65 22.47 -0.03
CA LYS A 371 0.53 22.42 -0.91
C LYS A 371 0.40 23.39 -2.07
N PRO A 372 1.44 24.17 -2.40
CA PRO A 372 1.39 25.09 -3.53
C PRO A 372 1.31 24.35 -4.85
N PHE A 373 0.59 24.96 -5.81
CA PHE A 373 0.66 24.58 -7.22
C PHE A 373 0.55 25.82 -8.11
N THR A 374 1.07 25.72 -9.33
CA THR A 374 1.01 26.82 -10.31
C THR A 374 -0.24 26.67 -11.17
N LEU A 375 -1.21 27.55 -10.96
CA LEU A 375 -2.41 27.63 -11.79
C LEU A 375 -2.07 28.28 -13.14
N VAL A 376 -2.52 27.67 -14.23
CA VAL A 376 -2.32 28.14 -15.60
C VAL A 376 -3.64 28.67 -16.17
N LYS A 377 -3.64 29.89 -16.68
CA LYS A 377 -4.79 30.46 -17.42
C LYS A 377 -4.33 31.37 -18.55
N PHE A 378 -5.22 31.71 -19.47
CA PHE A 378 -4.91 32.80 -20.40
C PHE A 378 -4.92 34.14 -19.66
N ARG A 379 -3.96 34.98 -20.02
CA ARG A 379 -3.83 36.33 -19.51
C ARG A 379 -4.98 37.17 -20.05
N THR A 380 -5.67 37.85 -19.14
CA THR A 380 -6.82 38.71 -19.46
C THR A 380 -6.60 40.17 -19.04
N MET A 381 -5.43 40.48 -18.49
CA MET A 381 -5.02 41.80 -17.99
C MET A 381 -3.63 42.16 -18.50
N LYS A 382 -3.32 43.47 -18.57
CA LYS A 382 -1.99 43.96 -18.97
C LYS A 382 -0.88 43.45 -18.04
N VAL A 383 0.33 43.25 -18.57
CA VAL A 383 1.48 42.63 -17.86
C VAL A 383 1.88 43.42 -16.61
N ASP A 384 1.75 44.75 -16.63
CA ASP A 384 2.16 45.63 -15.52
C ASP A 384 1.13 45.73 -14.37
N THR A 385 0.11 44.86 -14.35
CA THR A 385 -0.90 44.87 -13.28
C THR A 385 -0.42 44.06 -12.09
N ALA A 386 -0.42 44.66 -10.89
CA ALA A 386 -0.04 43.97 -9.65
C ALA A 386 -0.87 42.70 -9.41
N SER A 387 -0.23 41.63 -8.93
CA SER A 387 -0.82 40.31 -8.66
C SER A 387 -1.65 40.32 -7.35
N VAL A 388 -2.68 41.15 -7.29
CA VAL A 388 -3.61 41.29 -6.16
C VAL A 388 -4.94 40.57 -6.44
N ALA A 389 -5.75 40.34 -5.38
CA ALA A 389 -7.08 39.73 -5.51
C ALA A 389 -7.97 40.50 -6.50
N SER A 390 -8.81 39.79 -7.28
CA SER A 390 -9.62 40.38 -8.35
C SER A 390 -10.49 41.56 -7.90
N HIS A 391 -10.98 41.54 -6.65
CA HIS A 391 -11.83 42.59 -6.06
C HIS A 391 -11.07 43.89 -5.76
N LEU A 392 -9.73 43.87 -5.80
CA LEU A 392 -8.85 45.02 -5.58
C LEU A 392 -8.25 45.57 -6.88
N ALA A 393 -8.49 44.91 -8.02
CA ALA A 393 -7.97 45.33 -9.32
C ALA A 393 -8.97 46.25 -10.04
N SER A 394 -8.53 47.42 -10.52
CA SER A 394 -9.40 48.29 -11.31
C SER A 394 -9.78 47.64 -12.65
N SER A 395 -11.05 47.78 -13.05
CA SER A 395 -11.60 47.28 -14.32
C SER A 395 -10.88 47.84 -15.56
N ALA A 396 -10.11 48.92 -15.41
CA ALA A 396 -9.30 49.57 -16.45
C ALA A 396 -8.09 48.73 -16.94
N SER A 397 -7.77 47.62 -16.27
CA SER A 397 -6.60 46.77 -16.56
C SER A 397 -6.90 45.58 -17.48
N ILE A 398 -8.18 45.31 -17.80
CA ILE A 398 -8.63 44.18 -18.63
C ILE A 398 -8.54 44.55 -20.12
N THR A 399 -7.97 43.68 -20.95
CA THR A 399 -7.92 43.90 -22.41
C THR A 399 -9.26 43.58 -23.09
N ARG A 400 -9.51 44.07 -24.31
CA ARG A 400 -10.74 43.74 -25.05
C ARG A 400 -10.88 42.23 -25.27
N MET A 401 -9.78 41.57 -25.65
CA MET A 401 -9.72 40.11 -25.77
C MET A 401 -9.93 39.46 -24.39
N GLY A 402 -9.29 39.98 -23.34
CA GLY A 402 -9.45 39.51 -21.97
C GLY A 402 -10.89 39.55 -21.47
N GLY A 403 -11.65 40.60 -21.82
CA GLY A 403 -13.08 40.70 -21.53
C GLY A 403 -13.89 39.61 -22.23
N PHE A 404 -13.61 39.34 -23.51
CA PHE A 404 -14.23 38.23 -24.25
C PHE A 404 -13.91 36.86 -23.62
N LEU A 405 -12.65 36.61 -23.28
CA LEU A 405 -12.20 35.35 -22.68
C LEU A 405 -12.88 35.11 -21.31
N ARG A 406 -12.97 36.12 -20.46
CA ARG A 406 -13.68 36.04 -19.17
C ARG A 406 -15.19 35.83 -19.32
N LYS A 407 -15.80 36.44 -20.35
CA LYS A 407 -17.24 36.28 -20.63
C LYS A 407 -17.55 34.85 -21.05
N THR A 408 -16.68 34.25 -21.85
CA THR A 408 -16.83 32.90 -22.40
C THR A 408 -16.17 31.80 -21.55
N LYS A 409 -15.47 32.17 -20.46
CA LYS A 409 -14.65 31.28 -19.60
C LYS A 409 -13.52 30.55 -20.34
N LEU A 410 -13.19 31.02 -21.55
CA LEU A 410 -12.10 30.46 -22.33
C LEU A 410 -10.73 30.72 -21.67
N ASP A 411 -10.64 31.73 -20.79
CA ASP A 411 -9.42 32.01 -20.04
C ASP A 411 -9.04 30.89 -19.06
N GLU A 412 -10.01 30.13 -18.54
CA GLU A 412 -9.79 29.07 -17.56
C GLU A 412 -9.50 27.69 -18.23
N LEU A 413 -9.66 27.54 -19.55
CA LEU A 413 -9.41 26.27 -20.25
C LEU A 413 -7.99 25.71 -20.08
N PRO A 414 -6.90 26.52 -20.01
CA PRO A 414 -5.57 25.98 -19.73
C PRO A 414 -5.46 25.23 -18.39
N GLN A 415 -6.38 25.45 -17.43
CA GLN A 415 -6.41 24.73 -16.16
C GLN A 415 -6.70 23.23 -16.33
N LEU A 416 -7.24 22.79 -17.49
CA LEU A 416 -7.36 21.36 -17.80
C LEU A 416 -5.99 20.65 -17.74
N TRP A 417 -4.89 21.37 -17.98
CA TRP A 417 -3.54 20.86 -17.78
C TRP A 417 -3.24 20.56 -16.29
N ASN A 418 -3.65 21.44 -15.37
CA ASN A 418 -3.54 21.21 -13.93
C ASN A 418 -4.40 20.03 -13.49
N VAL A 419 -5.57 19.84 -14.13
CA VAL A 419 -6.41 18.67 -13.92
C VAL A 419 -5.71 17.39 -14.37
N LEU A 420 -5.06 17.35 -15.54
CA LEU A 420 -4.30 16.17 -15.98
C LEU A 420 -3.14 15.82 -15.02
N LYS A 421 -2.37 16.82 -14.57
CA LYS A 421 -1.30 16.66 -13.58
C LYS A 421 -1.77 16.15 -12.22
N GLY A 422 -3.07 16.32 -11.92
CA GLY A 422 -3.66 15.93 -10.64
C GLY A 422 -3.48 16.95 -9.52
N GLU A 423 -3.18 18.19 -9.88
CA GLU A 423 -3.16 19.35 -8.98
C GLU A 423 -4.58 19.88 -8.75
N MET A 424 -5.44 19.81 -9.78
CA MET A 424 -6.84 20.23 -9.75
C MET A 424 -7.82 19.09 -10.12
N SER A 425 -9.10 19.33 -9.85
CA SER A 425 -10.28 18.59 -10.30
C SER A 425 -11.09 19.46 -11.26
N LEU A 426 -11.99 18.89 -12.09
CA LEU A 426 -12.95 19.70 -12.84
C LEU A 426 -13.94 20.36 -11.86
N VAL A 427 -14.39 19.60 -10.87
CA VAL A 427 -15.36 20.03 -9.85
C VAL A 427 -14.73 19.98 -8.46
N GLY A 428 -14.70 21.12 -7.77
CA GLY A 428 -14.10 21.26 -6.45
C GLY A 428 -14.03 22.72 -5.99
N PRO A 429 -13.56 22.99 -4.76
CA PRO A 429 -13.43 24.35 -4.23
C PRO A 429 -12.49 25.17 -5.10
N ARG A 430 -12.84 26.41 -5.42
CA ARG A 430 -11.97 27.27 -6.24
C ARG A 430 -10.69 27.62 -5.45
N PRO A 431 -9.49 27.52 -6.05
CA PRO A 431 -8.24 27.71 -5.33
C PRO A 431 -8.02 29.18 -4.92
N ASN A 432 -7.75 29.42 -3.62
CA ASN A 432 -7.45 30.75 -3.09
C ASN A 432 -5.96 31.11 -3.21
N LEU A 433 -5.66 32.40 -3.03
CA LEU A 433 -4.30 32.93 -2.94
C LEU A 433 -3.75 32.74 -1.51
N TYR A 434 -2.41 32.81 -1.40
CA TYR A 434 -1.70 32.73 -0.13
C TYR A 434 -1.88 33.95 0.77
N ASN A 435 -2.24 35.11 0.21
CA ASN A 435 -2.49 36.34 0.95
C ASN A 435 -3.93 36.47 1.48
N GLN A 436 -4.69 35.37 1.51
CA GLN A 436 -6.08 35.33 1.99
C GLN A 436 -6.16 34.57 3.31
N ASP A 437 -5.47 35.07 4.34
CA ASP A 437 -5.27 34.38 5.61
C ASP A 437 -6.59 33.98 6.30
N GLU A 438 -7.58 34.89 6.29
CA GLU A 438 -8.91 34.65 6.86
C GLU A 438 -9.62 33.46 6.17
N LEU A 439 -9.64 33.43 4.83
CA LEU A 439 -10.23 32.33 4.08
C LEU A 439 -9.48 31.01 4.27
N ILE A 440 -8.16 31.06 4.42
CA ILE A 440 -7.36 29.89 4.71
C ILE A 440 -7.76 29.30 6.07
N ALA A 441 -7.90 30.13 7.10
CA ALA A 441 -8.32 29.69 8.42
C ALA A 441 -9.71 29.03 8.40
N GLU A 442 -10.69 29.69 7.77
CA GLU A 442 -12.07 29.18 7.67
C GLU A 442 -12.15 27.84 6.92
N ARG A 443 -11.43 27.72 5.79
CA ARG A 443 -11.39 26.47 5.00
C ARG A 443 -10.67 25.34 5.71
N ASP A 444 -9.62 25.64 6.48
CA ASP A 444 -8.87 24.64 7.24
C ASP A 444 -9.72 24.07 8.39
N ALA A 445 -10.45 24.94 9.11
CA ALA A 445 -11.37 24.56 10.17
C ALA A 445 -12.48 23.60 9.69
N LEU A 446 -12.91 23.74 8.43
CA LEU A 446 -13.95 22.91 7.82
C LEU A 446 -13.41 21.75 6.97
N GLY A 447 -12.09 21.52 6.97
CA GLY A 447 -11.47 20.41 6.24
C GLY A 447 -11.52 20.52 4.71
N VAL A 448 -11.74 21.72 4.17
CA VAL A 448 -11.89 21.95 2.71
C VAL A 448 -10.61 21.59 1.95
N TYR A 449 -9.44 21.76 2.57
CA TYR A 449 -8.14 21.44 1.95
C TYR A 449 -7.85 19.94 1.83
N ALA A 450 -8.72 19.05 2.33
CA ALA A 450 -8.57 17.60 2.14
C ALA A 450 -8.80 17.16 0.69
N VAL A 451 -9.52 17.95 -0.11
CA VAL A 451 -9.84 17.66 -1.52
C VAL A 451 -9.00 18.50 -2.49
N ARG A 452 -9.01 18.13 -3.78
CA ARG A 452 -8.37 18.94 -4.82
C ARG A 452 -9.20 20.19 -5.10
N PRO A 453 -8.57 21.35 -5.35
CA PRO A 453 -9.29 22.50 -5.87
C PRO A 453 -9.89 22.22 -7.25
N GLY A 454 -11.00 22.88 -7.57
CA GLY A 454 -11.75 22.72 -8.81
C GLY A 454 -11.62 23.89 -9.77
N ILE A 455 -11.88 23.64 -11.06
CA ILE A 455 -12.15 24.70 -12.06
C ILE A 455 -13.53 25.32 -11.79
N THR A 456 -14.51 24.49 -11.42
CA THR A 456 -15.84 24.94 -11.00
C THR A 456 -16.26 24.31 -9.67
N GLY A 457 -17.19 24.97 -8.98
CA GLY A 457 -17.72 24.52 -7.70
C GLY A 457 -19.03 25.23 -7.34
N LEU A 458 -19.69 24.74 -6.28
CA LEU A 458 -20.99 25.24 -5.82
C LEU A 458 -20.95 26.74 -5.50
N ALA A 459 -19.91 27.20 -4.80
CA ALA A 459 -19.74 28.62 -4.48
C ALA A 459 -19.65 29.48 -5.74
N GLN A 460 -18.88 29.02 -6.74
CA GLN A 460 -18.77 29.68 -8.03
C GLN A 460 -20.14 29.79 -8.69
N VAL A 461 -20.91 28.70 -8.78
CA VAL A 461 -22.25 28.66 -9.42
C VAL A 461 -23.27 29.55 -8.69
N ASN A 462 -23.16 29.68 -7.38
CA ASN A 462 -24.03 30.54 -6.55
C ASN A 462 -23.52 31.99 -6.43
N GLU A 463 -22.48 32.35 -7.18
CA GLU A 463 -21.91 33.71 -7.22
C GLU A 463 -21.39 34.20 -5.85
N ILE A 464 -20.92 33.26 -5.03
CA ILE A 464 -20.29 33.56 -3.74
C ILE A 464 -18.84 33.95 -3.99
N ASP A 465 -18.49 35.14 -3.52
CA ASP A 465 -17.21 35.81 -3.72
C ASP A 465 -16.20 35.41 -2.63
N MET A 466 -14.91 35.43 -2.97
CA MET A 466 -13.79 35.32 -2.04
C MET A 466 -13.77 36.43 -0.96
N SER A 467 -14.54 37.51 -1.14
CA SER A 467 -14.73 38.58 -0.17
C SER A 467 -15.65 38.21 1.00
N THR A 468 -16.28 37.03 1.00
CA THR A 468 -17.08 36.51 2.13
C THR A 468 -16.51 35.17 2.63
N PRO A 469 -15.36 35.18 3.32
CA PRO A 469 -14.56 33.99 3.59
C PRO A 469 -15.31 32.85 4.29
N GLN A 470 -16.08 33.19 5.33
CA GLN A 470 -16.86 32.22 6.11
C GLN A 470 -17.94 31.54 5.25
N LEU A 471 -18.79 32.33 4.57
CA LEU A 471 -19.86 31.80 3.71
C LEU A 471 -19.29 30.94 2.56
N LEU A 472 -18.15 31.35 2.00
CA LEU A 472 -17.45 30.60 0.98
C LEU A 472 -16.97 29.25 1.52
N ALA A 473 -16.30 29.22 2.67
CA ALA A 473 -15.80 28.01 3.30
C ALA A 473 -16.93 27.04 3.67
N GLU A 474 -18.03 27.54 4.23
CA GLU A 474 -19.23 26.76 4.55
C GLU A 474 -19.86 26.14 3.29
N THR A 475 -19.93 26.91 2.20
CA THR A 475 -20.48 26.44 0.92
C THR A 475 -19.58 25.39 0.27
N ASP A 476 -18.27 25.57 0.31
CA ASP A 476 -17.29 24.59 -0.19
C ASP A 476 -17.37 23.29 0.62
N ALA A 477 -17.44 23.37 1.95
CA ALA A 477 -17.61 22.22 2.82
C ALA A 477 -18.93 21.48 2.55
N LYS A 478 -20.03 22.22 2.34
CA LYS A 478 -21.32 21.65 1.93
C LYS A 478 -21.21 20.89 0.61
N MET A 479 -20.59 21.51 -0.40
CA MET A 479 -20.38 20.87 -1.70
C MET A 479 -19.60 19.57 -1.57
N ILE A 480 -18.52 19.57 -0.78
CA ILE A 480 -17.69 18.38 -0.55
C ILE A 480 -18.54 17.24 0.05
N ARG A 481 -19.34 17.54 1.08
CA ARG A 481 -20.23 16.54 1.72
C ARG A 481 -21.29 15.99 0.77
N GLU A 482 -21.81 16.83 -0.13
CA GLU A 482 -22.90 16.48 -1.04
C GLU A 482 -22.42 16.01 -2.43
N LEU A 483 -21.09 15.86 -2.64
CA LEU A 483 -20.54 15.58 -3.96
C LEU A 483 -20.87 14.16 -4.44
N SER A 484 -21.78 14.08 -5.40
CA SER A 484 -22.19 12.86 -6.09
C SER A 484 -21.90 12.95 -7.59
N LEU A 485 -21.97 11.84 -8.32
CA LEU A 485 -21.88 11.87 -9.79
C LEU A 485 -22.92 12.81 -10.41
N GLY A 486 -24.16 12.81 -9.90
CA GLY A 486 -25.21 13.71 -10.37
C GLY A 486 -24.85 15.18 -10.14
N ASN A 487 -24.38 15.51 -8.93
CA ASN A 487 -23.95 16.88 -8.61
C ASN A 487 -22.70 17.30 -9.38
N TYR A 488 -21.77 16.38 -9.65
CA TYR A 488 -20.59 16.62 -10.48
C TYR A 488 -20.98 17.10 -11.88
N PHE A 489 -21.85 16.36 -12.58
CA PHE A 489 -22.33 16.79 -13.91
C PHE A 489 -23.18 18.05 -13.84
N LYS A 490 -24.02 18.19 -12.81
CA LYS A 490 -24.83 19.39 -12.59
C LYS A 490 -23.97 20.65 -12.53
N PHE A 491 -22.87 20.65 -11.76
CA PHE A 491 -21.99 21.81 -11.64
C PHE A 491 -21.26 22.14 -12.96
N ILE A 492 -20.83 21.12 -13.71
CA ILE A 492 -20.25 21.31 -15.04
C ILE A 492 -21.26 21.97 -15.99
N VAL A 493 -22.48 21.44 -16.10
CA VAL A 493 -23.52 21.98 -16.98
C VAL A 493 -23.89 23.41 -16.57
N GLN A 494 -24.05 23.67 -15.26
CA GLN A 494 -24.36 25.01 -14.77
C GLN A 494 -23.27 26.03 -15.15
N THR A 495 -22.01 25.61 -15.12
CA THR A 495 -20.88 26.46 -15.50
C THR A 495 -20.87 26.76 -17.00
N VAL A 496 -21.03 25.73 -17.83
CA VAL A 496 -21.03 25.86 -19.30
C VAL A 496 -22.24 26.66 -19.81
N THR A 497 -23.38 26.56 -19.13
CA THR A 497 -24.60 27.33 -19.46
C THR A 497 -24.59 28.78 -18.96
N GLY A 498 -23.47 29.24 -18.40
CA GLY A 498 -23.23 30.65 -18.07
C GLY A 498 -23.49 31.04 -16.61
N LYS A 499 -23.80 30.10 -15.71
CA LYS A 499 -23.83 30.39 -14.27
C LYS A 499 -22.42 30.42 -13.69
N GLY A 500 -22.21 31.29 -12.72
CA GLY A 500 -21.02 31.31 -11.89
C GLY A 500 -20.05 32.44 -12.17
N SER A 501 -20.54 33.65 -11.92
CA SER A 501 -19.84 34.91 -12.14
C SER A 501 -19.19 35.51 -10.88
N GLY A 502 -19.20 34.80 -9.75
CA GLY A 502 -18.86 35.33 -8.41
C GLY A 502 -17.50 36.05 -8.27
N ASP A 503 -16.51 35.70 -9.10
CA ASP A 503 -15.16 36.29 -9.08
C ASP A 503 -14.96 37.45 -10.10
N ARG A 504 -16.03 37.94 -10.75
CA ARG A 504 -15.91 39.01 -11.74
C ARG A 504 -15.61 40.33 -11.06
N VAL A 505 -14.56 41.01 -11.53
CA VAL A 505 -14.36 42.44 -11.31
C VAL A 505 -15.66 43.14 -11.74
N ARG A 506 -16.34 43.83 -10.80
CA ARG A 506 -17.54 44.60 -11.13
C ARG A 506 -17.13 45.71 -12.09
N GLY A 507 -17.80 45.73 -13.24
CA GLY A 507 -17.61 46.74 -14.29
C GLY A 507 -18.02 48.11 -13.82
#